data_AF-A0A8P4G5J3-F1
#
_entry.id   AF-A0A8P4G5J3-F1
#
_cell.length_a   1.000
_cell.length_b   1.000
_cell.length_c   1.000
_cell.angle_alpha   90.00
_cell.angle_beta   90.00
_cell.angle_gamma   90.00
#
_symmetry.space_group_name_H-M   'P 1'
#
loop_
_entity.id
_entity.type
_entity.pdbx_description
1 polymer ?
#
loop_
_entity_poly.entity_id
_entity_poly.type
_entity_poly.pdbx_seq_one_letter_code
_entity_poly.pdbx_strand_id
1 'polypeptide(L)'
;MCTKVDNEEIIILSDDDDDEDDITCSEPSVLIVEVEDVKKNDCPLTSSALDEDLVVTFSRRAEVLPHARYDCPIHPFTATDDETIGPVAGNQLICDQCFCYICDKLASTCVMWFHRGVCHCNSHKRSMFWNNLRNGALLGELQSFNLTLSEMDAHLRLAETMLQRFKQELAARFSSFMEGKNLEEYGLSLPNQQAFIYDYTPVYELVSSFLDEADKQDGRAAAIMRLGATDYFIRHIQLSGNFILKSPMANVADAKVVLLQRVISSMQRQMVTADFTTEFSFKLQDFYKKLLFPSELKSLRNSLCVRPWDDVLLVSVLKGQNVSGVRKDKGKKDILTEQISIVLLRTEVLQQQRRYRELCRYLRVVLADDSNLLQQQQRQSWWLVSQHSSATRTQRGSQLKVLCRYRVMCR
;
A
#
# COMPACT_ATOMS: atom_id res chain seq x y z
N MET A 1 7.05 -56.60 -21.12
CA MET A 1 8.50 -56.62 -21.45
C MET A 1 8.75 -55.56 -22.51
N CYS A 2 9.90 -54.89 -22.41
CA CYS A 2 10.43 -53.74 -23.16
C CYS A 2 10.31 -52.41 -22.40
N THR A 3 11.46 -52.04 -21.84
CA THR A 3 11.79 -50.98 -20.88
C THR A 3 12.62 -49.88 -21.51
N LYS A 4 12.47 -48.65 -20.97
CA LYS A 4 13.43 -47.53 -20.87
C LYS A 4 13.73 -46.77 -22.18
N VAL A 5 13.97 -45.45 -22.17
CA VAL A 5 14.84 -44.67 -21.26
C VAL A 5 14.29 -43.25 -21.02
N ASP A 6 14.40 -42.81 -19.76
CA ASP A 6 14.22 -41.44 -19.26
C ASP A 6 15.30 -40.49 -19.80
N ASN A 7 14.91 -39.31 -20.31
CA ASN A 7 15.85 -38.21 -20.51
C ASN A 7 15.97 -37.43 -19.19
N GLU A 8 16.99 -37.81 -18.43
CA GLU A 8 17.42 -37.13 -17.20
C GLU A 8 18.19 -35.85 -17.59
N GLU A 9 17.70 -34.69 -17.15
CA GLU A 9 18.39 -33.40 -17.30
C GLU A 9 19.64 -33.39 -16.40
N ILE A 10 20.82 -33.30 -17.01
CA ILE A 10 22.09 -33.22 -16.28
C ILE A 10 22.41 -31.73 -16.06
N ILE A 11 22.24 -31.27 -14.82
CA ILE A 11 22.71 -29.95 -14.38
C ILE A 11 24.14 -30.11 -13.88
N ILE A 12 25.11 -29.52 -14.59
CA ILE A 12 26.50 -29.45 -14.14
C ILE A 12 26.64 -28.20 -13.27
N LEU A 13 26.82 -28.41 -11.96
CA LEU A 13 27.24 -27.37 -11.03
C LEU A 13 28.77 -27.42 -10.92
N SER A 14 29.45 -26.43 -11.49
CA SER A 14 30.87 -26.20 -11.24
C SER A 14 31.03 -25.45 -9.92
N ASP A 15 31.65 -26.13 -8.97
CA ASP A 15 32.10 -25.66 -7.67
C ASP A 15 33.46 -24.95 -7.87
N ASP A 16 33.54 -23.65 -7.61
CA ASP A 16 34.81 -22.91 -7.57
C ASP A 16 34.69 -21.81 -6.50
N ASP A 17 35.27 -22.11 -5.34
CA ASP A 17 35.54 -21.18 -4.25
C ASP A 17 36.95 -20.56 -4.44
N ASP A 18 37.07 -19.30 -4.00
CA ASP A 18 38.26 -18.51 -3.65
C ASP A 18 38.82 -17.45 -4.65
N ASP A 19 38.46 -16.21 -4.30
CA ASP A 19 39.28 -15.01 -4.07
C ASP A 19 39.80 -14.09 -5.21
N GLU A 20 39.21 -12.88 -5.20
CA GLU A 20 39.79 -11.52 -5.33
C GLU A 20 40.78 -11.23 -6.48
N ASP A 21 40.33 -10.47 -7.48
CA ASP A 21 40.83 -9.10 -7.73
C ASP A 21 40.11 -8.43 -8.93
N ASP A 22 39.82 -7.14 -8.74
CA ASP A 22 39.18 -6.19 -9.66
C ASP A 22 39.66 -6.25 -11.13
N ILE A 23 38.72 -6.25 -12.08
CA ILE A 23 38.76 -5.41 -13.29
C ILE A 23 37.38 -5.34 -13.97
N THR A 24 36.97 -4.09 -14.19
CA THR A 24 35.86 -3.57 -15.01
C THR A 24 35.49 -4.38 -16.26
N CYS A 25 34.18 -4.64 -16.46
CA CYS A 25 33.39 -4.28 -17.66
C CYS A 25 32.16 -5.19 -17.87
N SER A 26 30.99 -4.54 -17.97
CA SER A 26 29.82 -4.92 -18.77
C SER A 26 28.94 -6.12 -18.36
N GLU A 27 27.64 -5.86 -18.46
CA GLU A 27 26.47 -6.68 -18.19
C GLU A 27 26.53 -8.13 -18.74
N PRO A 28 25.80 -9.10 -18.13
CA PRO A 28 25.60 -10.40 -18.75
C PRO A 28 24.72 -10.24 -19.99
N SER A 29 25.35 -9.97 -21.13
CA SER A 29 24.71 -9.92 -22.43
C SER A 29 24.37 -11.34 -22.89
N VAL A 30 23.09 -11.67 -22.84
CA VAL A 30 22.54 -12.86 -23.52
C VAL A 30 22.71 -12.65 -25.02
N LEU A 31 23.59 -13.43 -25.65
CA LEU A 31 23.71 -13.50 -27.11
C LEU A 31 22.49 -14.23 -27.68
N ILE A 32 21.50 -13.46 -28.12
CA ILE A 32 20.51 -13.91 -29.09
C ILE A 32 21.15 -13.74 -30.46
N VAL A 33 21.36 -14.85 -31.17
CA VAL A 33 21.85 -14.82 -32.56
C VAL A 33 20.71 -14.34 -33.46
N GLU A 34 20.70 -13.04 -33.78
CA GLU A 34 19.95 -12.52 -34.92
C GLU A 34 20.70 -12.88 -36.21
N VAL A 35 20.01 -13.54 -37.14
CA VAL A 35 20.56 -13.88 -38.46
C VAL A 35 20.56 -12.61 -39.30
N GLU A 36 21.75 -12.13 -39.69
CA GLU A 36 21.92 -10.92 -40.50
C GLU A 36 21.28 -11.02 -41.89
N ASP A 37 20.54 -9.97 -42.27
CA ASP A 37 20.13 -9.66 -43.63
C ASP A 37 21.33 -9.28 -44.51
N VAL A 38 21.73 -10.19 -45.41
CA VAL A 38 22.74 -9.88 -46.44
C VAL A 38 22.09 -9.15 -47.62
N LYS A 39 22.55 -7.92 -47.86
CA LYS A 39 22.22 -7.04 -48.99
C LYS A 39 22.49 -7.70 -50.35
N LYS A 40 21.47 -7.70 -51.22
CA LYS A 40 21.55 -8.07 -52.65
C LYS A 40 22.24 -6.97 -53.46
N ASN A 41 23.32 -7.32 -54.17
CA ASN A 41 23.85 -6.59 -55.33
C ASN A 41 23.25 -7.15 -56.63
N ASP A 42 23.05 -6.27 -57.62
CA ASP A 42 22.35 -6.52 -58.88
C ASP A 42 23.15 -7.29 -59.97
N CYS A 43 22.39 -8.08 -60.75
CA CYS A 43 22.57 -8.56 -62.15
C CYS A 43 23.53 -9.73 -62.47
N PRO A 44 23.29 -10.55 -63.54
CA PRO A 44 22.09 -10.81 -64.32
C PRO A 44 21.67 -12.31 -64.34
N LEU A 45 20.41 -12.55 -64.71
CA LEU A 45 19.77 -13.86 -64.88
C LEU A 45 20.61 -14.84 -65.73
N THR A 46 20.94 -15.98 -65.14
CA THR A 46 21.10 -17.25 -65.88
C THR A 46 20.12 -18.26 -65.28
N SER A 47 19.15 -18.64 -66.10
CA SER A 47 18.14 -19.64 -65.79
C SER A 47 18.77 -21.00 -65.49
N SER A 48 18.18 -21.71 -64.53
CA SER A 48 18.41 -23.12 -64.14
C SER A 48 19.31 -23.35 -62.92
N ALA A 49 18.71 -23.16 -61.74
CA ALA A 49 18.99 -23.96 -60.55
C ALA A 49 17.77 -23.85 -59.61
N LEU A 50 16.82 -24.77 -59.82
CA LEU A 50 15.82 -25.28 -58.87
C LEU A 50 15.54 -24.40 -57.65
N ASP A 51 14.49 -23.58 -57.74
CA ASP A 51 13.72 -23.17 -56.57
C ASP A 51 13.14 -24.48 -56.00
N GLU A 52 13.71 -25.00 -54.91
CA GLU A 52 13.12 -26.15 -54.26
C GLU A 52 11.75 -25.73 -53.71
N ASP A 53 10.72 -26.19 -54.43
CA ASP A 53 9.30 -26.01 -54.12
C ASP A 53 9.03 -26.37 -52.65
N LEU A 54 8.91 -25.35 -51.80
CA LEU A 54 8.35 -25.48 -50.45
C LEU A 54 6.87 -25.86 -50.57
N VAL A 55 6.60 -27.15 -50.70
CA VAL A 55 5.25 -27.70 -50.70
C VAL A 55 4.77 -27.80 -49.25
N VAL A 56 3.74 -27.03 -48.89
CA VAL A 56 3.01 -27.21 -47.63
C VAL A 56 2.25 -28.54 -47.72
N THR A 57 2.87 -29.62 -47.27
CA THR A 57 2.31 -30.98 -47.30
C THR A 57 1.26 -31.21 -46.22
N PHE A 58 1.26 -30.38 -45.17
CA PHE A 58 0.29 -30.44 -44.09
C PHE A 58 0.14 -29.07 -43.42
N SER A 59 -1.09 -28.59 -43.30
CA SER A 59 -1.43 -27.43 -42.49
C SER A 59 -2.52 -27.82 -41.50
N ARG A 60 -2.26 -27.61 -40.20
CA ARG A 60 -3.30 -27.66 -39.17
C ARG A 60 -3.51 -26.28 -38.59
N ARG A 61 -4.74 -25.96 -38.18
CA ARG A 61 -4.97 -24.76 -37.37
C ARG A 61 -4.23 -24.91 -36.05
N ALA A 62 -3.52 -23.86 -35.65
CA ALA A 62 -2.92 -23.80 -34.32
C ALA A 62 -4.01 -23.94 -33.25
N GLU A 63 -3.66 -24.60 -32.15
CA GLU A 63 -4.52 -24.62 -30.99
C GLU A 63 -4.64 -23.20 -30.44
N VAL A 64 -5.88 -22.74 -30.26
CA VAL A 64 -6.16 -21.40 -29.76
C VAL A 64 -6.04 -21.45 -28.24
N LEU A 65 -4.98 -20.85 -27.70
CA LEU A 65 -4.78 -20.71 -26.25
C LEU A 65 -5.71 -19.62 -25.67
N PRO A 66 -5.94 -19.60 -24.34
CA PRO A 66 -6.59 -18.48 -23.66
C PRO A 66 -6.00 -17.12 -24.05
N HIS A 67 -6.85 -16.20 -24.51
CA HIS A 67 -6.41 -14.88 -24.96
C HIS A 67 -7.45 -13.82 -24.61
N ALA A 68 -7.00 -12.58 -24.48
CA ALA A 68 -7.91 -11.46 -24.37
C ALA A 68 -8.69 -11.32 -25.69
N ARG A 69 -9.98 -11.01 -25.60
CA ARG A 69 -10.86 -10.94 -26.78
C ARG A 69 -10.29 -10.14 -27.96
N TYR A 70 -9.64 -9.02 -27.70
CA TYR A 70 -9.11 -8.16 -28.77
C TYR A 70 -7.95 -8.78 -29.55
N ASP A 71 -7.37 -9.87 -29.06
CA ASP A 71 -6.32 -10.66 -29.72
C ASP A 71 -6.89 -11.95 -30.35
N CYS A 72 -8.21 -12.09 -30.50
CA CYS A 72 -8.84 -13.31 -31.00
C CYS A 72 -8.51 -13.58 -32.48
N PRO A 73 -7.94 -14.76 -32.83
CA PRO A 73 -7.60 -15.08 -34.22
C PRO A 73 -8.82 -15.53 -35.04
N ILE A 74 -9.95 -15.86 -34.40
CA ILE A 74 -11.17 -16.36 -35.05
C ILE A 74 -12.14 -15.20 -35.37
N HIS A 75 -12.26 -14.22 -34.46
CA HIS A 75 -13.21 -13.13 -34.58
C HIS A 75 -12.46 -11.79 -34.66
N PRO A 76 -12.50 -11.08 -35.80
CA PRO A 76 -11.86 -9.79 -35.95
C PRO A 76 -12.31 -8.79 -34.88
N PHE A 77 -11.35 -7.95 -34.47
CA PHE A 77 -11.55 -6.92 -33.45
C PHE A 77 -11.50 -5.52 -34.07
N THR A 78 -12.47 -4.68 -33.70
CA THR A 78 -12.47 -3.25 -34.04
C THR A 78 -12.10 -2.45 -32.79
N ALA A 79 -10.94 -1.81 -32.78
CA ALA A 79 -10.50 -0.99 -31.65
C ALA A 79 -11.31 0.31 -31.54
N THR A 80 -11.72 0.64 -30.32
CA THR A 80 -12.43 1.88 -29.97
C THR A 80 -11.97 2.38 -28.62
N ASP A 81 -11.90 3.69 -28.46
CA ASP A 81 -11.29 4.26 -27.26
C ASP A 81 -12.24 4.25 -26.06
N ASP A 82 -13.50 4.67 -26.22
CA ASP A 82 -14.45 4.89 -25.11
C ASP A 82 -15.90 4.45 -25.39
N GLU A 83 -16.12 3.66 -26.45
CA GLU A 83 -17.46 3.21 -26.84
C GLU A 83 -18.08 2.19 -25.88
N THR A 84 -18.99 2.64 -25.02
CA THR A 84 -19.67 1.80 -24.01
C THR A 84 -21.15 1.51 -24.31
N ILE A 85 -21.77 2.23 -25.25
CA ILE A 85 -23.22 2.19 -25.48
C ILE A 85 -23.65 0.81 -25.99
N GLY A 86 -22.83 0.16 -26.82
CA GLY A 86 -23.06 -1.19 -27.31
C GLY A 86 -21.88 -1.76 -28.09
N PRO A 87 -21.99 -3.04 -28.53
CA PRO A 87 -20.94 -3.69 -29.28
C PRO A 87 -20.63 -2.98 -30.59
N VAL A 88 -19.35 -2.69 -30.82
CA VAL A 88 -18.88 -2.09 -32.07
C VAL A 88 -18.60 -3.21 -33.07
N ALA A 89 -19.26 -3.16 -34.22
CA ALA A 89 -19.13 -4.17 -35.28
C ALA A 89 -19.30 -5.61 -34.73
N GLY A 90 -18.29 -6.47 -34.94
CA GLY A 90 -18.29 -7.86 -34.49
C GLY A 90 -17.78 -8.06 -33.07
N ASN A 91 -17.56 -7.02 -32.26
CA ASN A 91 -16.85 -7.14 -30.99
C ASN A 91 -17.53 -8.06 -29.95
N GLN A 92 -18.83 -8.27 -30.05
CA GLN A 92 -19.55 -9.21 -29.18
C GLN A 92 -19.22 -10.70 -29.45
N LEU A 93 -18.70 -11.05 -30.63
CA LEU A 93 -18.47 -12.44 -31.04
C LEU A 93 -17.26 -13.04 -30.33
N ILE A 94 -17.42 -14.17 -29.65
CA ILE A 94 -16.36 -14.82 -28.87
C ILE A 94 -16.12 -16.25 -29.36
N CYS A 95 -14.90 -16.72 -29.22
CA CYS A 95 -14.62 -18.16 -29.19
C CYS A 95 -14.54 -18.64 -27.74
N ASP A 96 -14.46 -19.95 -27.53
CA ASP A 96 -14.48 -20.56 -26.20
C ASP A 96 -13.29 -20.19 -25.31
N GLN A 97 -12.23 -19.63 -25.90
CA GLN A 97 -10.97 -19.24 -25.23
C GLN A 97 -10.82 -17.73 -25.06
N CYS A 98 -11.84 -16.94 -25.45
CA CYS A 98 -11.82 -15.49 -25.26
C CYS A 98 -12.02 -15.12 -23.78
N PHE A 99 -11.16 -14.24 -23.27
CA PHE A 99 -11.30 -13.60 -21.96
C PHE A 99 -11.77 -12.14 -22.10
N CYS A 100 -12.61 -11.73 -21.17
CA CYS A 100 -13.00 -10.35 -20.99
C CYS A 100 -11.83 -9.56 -20.38
N TYR A 101 -11.33 -8.56 -21.10
CA TYR A 101 -10.20 -7.76 -20.65
C TYR A 101 -10.45 -7.05 -19.32
N ILE A 102 -11.67 -6.51 -19.11
CA ILE A 102 -12.03 -5.80 -17.87
C ILE A 102 -12.14 -6.75 -16.66
N CYS A 103 -12.79 -7.91 -16.83
CA CYS A 103 -13.15 -8.80 -15.72
C CYS A 103 -12.14 -9.91 -15.44
N ASP A 104 -11.16 -10.12 -16.32
CA ASP A 104 -10.16 -11.19 -16.24
C ASP A 104 -10.76 -12.59 -16.07
N LYS A 105 -11.87 -12.84 -16.79
CA LYS A 105 -12.58 -14.13 -16.83
C LYS A 105 -13.04 -14.43 -18.25
N LEU A 106 -13.45 -15.67 -18.50
CA LEU A 106 -14.03 -16.08 -19.78
C LEU A 106 -15.14 -15.12 -20.22
N ALA A 107 -15.06 -14.66 -21.45
CA ALA A 107 -15.99 -13.68 -22.01
C ALA A 107 -17.44 -14.18 -21.98
N SER A 108 -17.64 -15.50 -22.15
CA SER A 108 -18.94 -16.17 -22.03
C SER A 108 -19.58 -16.04 -20.63
N THR A 109 -18.78 -15.81 -19.58
CA THR A 109 -19.23 -15.63 -18.20
C THR A 109 -19.31 -14.16 -17.77
N CYS A 110 -19.04 -13.24 -18.71
CA CYS A 110 -19.09 -11.81 -18.46
C CYS A 110 -20.52 -11.28 -18.57
N VAL A 111 -21.14 -10.98 -17.42
CA VAL A 111 -22.49 -10.39 -17.35
C VAL A 111 -22.57 -9.05 -18.10
N MET A 112 -21.46 -8.30 -18.13
CA MET A 112 -21.36 -6.99 -18.79
C MET A 112 -20.83 -7.07 -20.24
N TRP A 113 -20.78 -8.27 -20.85
CA TRP A 113 -20.15 -8.45 -22.17
C TRP A 113 -20.73 -7.54 -23.25
N PHE A 114 -22.05 -7.56 -23.40
CA PHE A 114 -22.81 -6.75 -24.37
C PHE A 114 -23.93 -5.94 -23.70
N HIS A 115 -23.76 -5.56 -22.43
CA HIS A 115 -24.76 -4.77 -21.71
C HIS A 115 -24.79 -3.33 -22.21
N ARG A 116 -25.98 -2.78 -22.47
CA ARG A 116 -26.13 -1.40 -22.94
C ARG A 116 -25.62 -0.42 -21.90
N GLY A 117 -24.81 0.54 -22.33
CA GLY A 117 -24.23 1.59 -21.49
C GLY A 117 -22.92 1.21 -20.79
N VAL A 118 -22.59 -0.09 -20.68
CA VAL A 118 -21.31 -0.58 -20.15
C VAL A 118 -20.95 -1.92 -20.81
N CYS A 119 -20.64 -1.90 -22.11
CA CYS A 119 -20.26 -3.13 -22.82
C CYS A 119 -18.74 -3.38 -22.72
N HIS A 120 -18.37 -4.55 -22.19
CA HIS A 120 -16.96 -4.93 -22.06
C HIS A 120 -16.37 -5.51 -23.35
N CYS A 121 -17.20 -5.92 -24.31
CA CYS A 121 -16.72 -6.56 -25.54
C CYS A 121 -15.84 -5.66 -26.43
N ASN A 122 -15.95 -4.34 -26.28
CA ASN A 122 -15.11 -3.34 -26.96
C ASN A 122 -13.77 -3.09 -26.25
N SER A 123 -13.53 -3.66 -25.07
CA SER A 123 -12.37 -3.31 -24.25
C SER A 123 -11.05 -3.91 -24.75
N HIS A 124 -9.97 -3.12 -24.70
CA HIS A 124 -8.63 -3.55 -25.09
C HIS A 124 -7.50 -2.77 -24.40
N LYS A 125 -6.30 -3.36 -24.35
CA LYS A 125 -5.13 -2.80 -23.62
C LYS A 125 -4.56 -1.49 -24.17
N ARG A 126 -4.85 -1.16 -25.43
CA ARG A 126 -4.31 0.04 -26.09
C ARG A 126 -5.07 1.33 -25.75
N SER A 127 -6.27 1.24 -25.19
CA SER A 127 -7.04 2.40 -24.76
C SER A 127 -6.79 2.72 -23.29
N MET A 128 -6.49 3.98 -23.02
CA MET A 128 -6.37 4.51 -21.65
C MET A 128 -7.69 4.40 -20.88
N PHE A 129 -8.83 4.63 -21.56
CA PHE A 129 -10.14 4.53 -20.93
C PHE A 129 -10.43 3.10 -20.47
N TRP A 130 -10.22 2.09 -21.34
CA TRP A 130 -10.44 0.69 -20.97
C TRP A 130 -9.44 0.21 -19.90
N ASN A 131 -8.20 0.69 -19.93
CA ASN A 131 -7.22 0.42 -18.88
C ASN A 131 -7.67 0.98 -17.53
N ASN A 132 -8.17 2.21 -17.49
CA ASN A 132 -8.69 2.82 -16.28
C ASN A 132 -9.93 2.09 -15.75
N LEU A 133 -10.84 1.67 -16.63
CA LEU A 133 -12.01 0.89 -16.25
C LEU A 133 -11.61 -0.48 -15.70
N ARG A 134 -10.68 -1.19 -16.35
CA ARG A 134 -10.12 -2.47 -15.89
C ARG A 134 -9.45 -2.30 -14.53
N ASN A 135 -8.59 -1.31 -14.38
CA ASN A 135 -7.88 -1.05 -13.13
C ASN A 135 -8.85 -0.72 -12.00
N GLY A 136 -9.88 0.10 -12.26
CA GLY A 136 -10.93 0.38 -11.28
C GLY A 136 -11.72 -0.88 -10.89
N ALA A 137 -12.12 -1.69 -11.87
CA ALA A 137 -12.84 -2.94 -11.61
C ALA A 137 -12.00 -3.95 -10.81
N LEU A 138 -10.71 -4.06 -11.13
CA LEU A 138 -9.79 -4.98 -10.48
C LEU A 138 -9.25 -4.48 -9.15
N LEU A 139 -9.19 -3.17 -8.88
CA LEU A 139 -8.75 -2.64 -7.58
C LEU A 139 -9.93 -2.47 -6.61
N GLY A 140 -11.15 -2.36 -7.14
CA GLY A 140 -12.36 -2.14 -6.36
C GLY A 140 -12.21 -0.96 -5.40
N GLU A 141 -12.44 -1.19 -4.12
CA GLU A 141 -12.34 -0.13 -3.10
C GLU A 141 -10.90 0.33 -2.83
N LEU A 142 -9.90 -0.49 -3.17
CA LEU A 142 -8.50 -0.14 -3.01
C LEU A 142 -8.03 0.94 -3.99
N GLN A 143 -8.81 1.22 -5.04
CA GLN A 143 -8.52 2.33 -5.95
C GLN A 143 -8.43 3.67 -5.20
N SER A 144 -9.21 3.84 -4.13
CA SER A 144 -9.20 5.05 -3.29
C SER A 144 -7.83 5.34 -2.66
N PHE A 145 -7.03 4.29 -2.43
CA PHE A 145 -5.66 4.38 -1.90
C PHE A 145 -4.61 4.66 -2.99
N ASN A 146 -5.03 4.83 -4.25
CA ASN A 146 -4.14 5.04 -5.38
C ASN A 146 -3.10 3.92 -5.56
N LEU A 147 -3.50 2.68 -5.23
CA LEU A 147 -2.69 1.49 -5.49
C LEU A 147 -2.76 1.13 -6.98
N THR A 148 -1.69 0.52 -7.46
CA THR A 148 -1.58 -0.05 -8.81
C THR A 148 -1.82 -1.55 -8.78
N LEU A 149 -2.15 -2.16 -9.92
CA LEU A 149 -2.33 -3.61 -10.01
C LEU A 149 -1.06 -4.40 -9.70
N SER A 150 0.13 -3.84 -9.96
CA SER A 150 1.41 -4.46 -9.62
C SER A 150 1.68 -4.49 -8.12
N GLU A 151 1.04 -3.61 -7.34
CA GLU A 151 1.18 -3.57 -5.89
C GLU A 151 0.25 -4.55 -5.17
N MET A 152 -0.72 -5.13 -5.89
CA MET A 152 -1.71 -6.05 -5.35
C MET A 152 -1.08 -7.40 -5.01
N ASP A 153 -1.33 -7.86 -3.79
CA ASP A 153 -0.97 -9.19 -3.32
C ASP A 153 -2.19 -9.86 -2.66
N ALA A 154 -2.02 -11.12 -2.22
CA ALA A 154 -3.09 -11.88 -1.57
C ALA A 154 -3.58 -11.22 -0.26
N HIS A 155 -2.70 -10.52 0.47
CA HIS A 155 -3.07 -9.85 1.71
C HIS A 155 -3.91 -8.61 1.47
N LEU A 156 -3.60 -7.82 0.44
CA LEU A 156 -4.41 -6.68 0.03
C LEU A 156 -5.77 -7.11 -0.54
N ARG A 157 -5.82 -8.22 -1.28
CA ARG A 157 -7.09 -8.83 -1.72
C ARG A 157 -7.98 -9.26 -0.56
N LEU A 158 -7.37 -9.85 0.46
CA LEU A 158 -8.07 -10.20 1.69
C LEU A 158 -8.58 -8.95 2.41
N ALA A 159 -7.74 -7.91 2.55
CA ALA A 159 -8.12 -6.63 3.16
C ALA A 159 -9.30 -5.97 2.44
N GLU A 160 -9.31 -5.98 1.10
CA GLU A 160 -10.43 -5.50 0.28
C GLU A 160 -11.72 -6.26 0.62
N THR A 161 -11.65 -7.59 0.65
CA THR A 161 -12.82 -8.45 0.96
C THR A 161 -13.36 -8.17 2.36
N MET A 162 -12.46 -8.01 3.34
CA MET A 162 -12.82 -7.69 4.72
C MET A 162 -13.44 -6.29 4.84
N LEU A 163 -12.89 -5.29 4.14
CA LEU A 163 -13.44 -3.93 4.11
C LEU A 163 -14.84 -3.89 3.50
N GLN A 164 -15.08 -4.61 2.41
CA GLN A 164 -16.39 -4.71 1.77
C GLN A 164 -17.44 -5.29 2.72
N ARG A 165 -17.10 -6.40 3.40
CA ARG A 165 -17.97 -7.01 4.41
C ARG A 165 -18.23 -6.05 5.57
N PHE A 166 -17.17 -5.43 6.10
CA PHE A 166 -17.27 -4.47 7.19
C PHE A 166 -18.16 -3.29 6.82
N LYS A 167 -18.03 -2.73 5.62
CA LYS A 167 -18.86 -1.63 5.12
C LYS A 167 -20.34 -1.98 5.14
N GLN A 168 -20.69 -3.20 4.69
CA GLN A 168 -22.08 -3.67 4.68
C GLN A 168 -22.63 -3.82 6.11
N GLU A 169 -21.86 -4.45 7.00
CA GLU A 169 -22.24 -4.63 8.41
C GLU A 169 -22.34 -3.28 9.13
N LEU A 170 -21.41 -2.36 8.87
CA LEU A 170 -21.40 -1.01 9.45
C LEU A 170 -22.59 -0.19 8.99
N ALA A 171 -22.93 -0.25 7.70
CA ALA A 171 -24.12 0.42 7.17
C ALA A 171 -25.39 -0.11 7.86
N ALA A 172 -25.52 -1.43 8.03
CA ALA A 172 -26.67 -2.02 8.73
C ALA A 172 -26.75 -1.58 10.20
N ARG A 173 -25.62 -1.59 10.94
CA ARG A 173 -25.57 -1.12 12.33
C ARG A 173 -25.87 0.36 12.45
N PHE A 174 -25.32 1.18 11.55
CA PHE A 174 -25.55 2.61 11.56
C PHE A 174 -27.00 2.96 11.18
N SER A 175 -27.62 2.23 10.25
CA SER A 175 -29.06 2.37 9.97
C SER A 175 -29.92 2.05 11.19
N SER A 176 -29.62 0.95 11.90
CA SER A 176 -30.32 0.63 13.16
C SER A 176 -30.10 1.70 14.24
N PHE A 177 -28.91 2.29 14.32
CA PHE A 177 -28.67 3.47 15.15
C PHE A 177 -29.56 4.63 14.72
N MET A 178 -29.68 4.93 13.42
CA MET A 178 -30.49 6.06 12.93
C MET A 178 -31.99 5.90 13.16
N GLU A 179 -32.50 4.68 13.24
CA GLU A 179 -33.90 4.41 13.58
C GLU A 179 -34.22 4.78 15.04
N GLY A 180 -33.24 4.68 15.93
CA GLY A 180 -33.41 4.89 17.37
C GLY A 180 -34.26 3.80 18.03
N LYS A 181 -34.20 3.72 19.36
CA LYS A 181 -35.04 2.81 20.15
C LYS A 181 -36.02 3.59 21.01
N ASN A 182 -37.22 3.05 21.20
CA ASN A 182 -38.22 3.65 22.10
C ASN A 182 -37.79 3.48 23.56
N LEU A 183 -38.07 4.48 24.40
CA LEU A 183 -37.81 4.49 25.84
C LEU A 183 -38.38 3.26 26.58
N GLU A 184 -39.50 2.70 26.10
CA GLU A 184 -40.13 1.51 26.66
C GLU A 184 -39.23 0.26 26.57
N GLU A 185 -38.38 0.16 25.54
CA GLU A 185 -37.44 -0.95 25.36
C GLU A 185 -36.26 -0.91 26.34
N TYR A 186 -36.00 0.26 26.96
CA TYR A 186 -34.99 0.43 28.01
C TYR A 186 -35.60 0.38 29.43
N GLY A 187 -36.90 0.07 29.56
CA GLY A 187 -37.58 -0.02 30.86
C GLY A 187 -37.86 1.32 31.54
N LEU A 188 -37.79 2.43 30.80
CA LEU A 188 -38.07 3.78 31.28
C LEU A 188 -39.44 4.23 30.75
N SER A 189 -40.50 4.01 31.51
CA SER A 189 -41.85 4.45 31.13
C SER A 189 -42.07 5.91 31.56
N LEU A 190 -42.11 6.86 30.62
CA LEU A 190 -42.66 8.19 30.87
C LEU A 190 -44.05 8.31 30.22
N PRO A 191 -45.08 8.79 30.94
CA PRO A 191 -46.39 9.04 30.34
C PRO A 191 -46.30 10.16 29.29
N ASN A 192 -46.85 9.90 28.10
CA ASN A 192 -47.17 10.88 27.04
C ASN A 192 -46.04 11.56 26.26
N GLN A 193 -44.84 10.98 26.15
CA GLN A 193 -43.84 11.46 25.19
C GLN A 193 -43.15 10.29 24.47
N GLN A 194 -43.25 10.29 23.13
CA GLN A 194 -42.53 9.34 22.28
C GLN A 194 -41.05 9.76 22.25
N ALA A 195 -40.26 9.21 23.18
CA ALA A 195 -38.88 9.56 23.38
C ALA A 195 -37.97 8.47 22.79
N PHE A 196 -37.03 8.89 21.95
CA PHE A 196 -36.08 8.00 21.28
C PHE A 196 -34.69 8.10 21.92
N ILE A 197 -34.04 6.95 22.05
CA ILE A 197 -32.64 6.81 22.45
C ILE A 197 -31.83 6.36 21.24
N TYR A 198 -30.78 7.11 20.95
CA TYR A 198 -29.81 6.80 19.90
C TYR A 198 -28.54 6.29 20.57
N ASP A 199 -28.34 4.97 20.57
CA ASP A 199 -27.19 4.31 21.20
C ASP A 199 -26.16 3.91 20.15
N TYR A 200 -25.04 4.63 20.10
CA TYR A 200 -23.97 4.36 19.13
C TYR A 200 -23.05 3.20 19.55
N THR A 201 -23.21 2.65 20.76
CA THR A 201 -22.32 1.61 21.30
C THR A 201 -22.18 0.40 20.36
N PRO A 202 -23.25 -0.16 19.74
CA PRO A 202 -23.11 -1.29 18.82
C PRO A 202 -22.29 -0.95 17.56
N VAL A 203 -22.33 0.30 17.10
CA VAL A 203 -21.51 0.76 15.97
C VAL A 203 -20.05 0.86 16.41
N TYR A 204 -19.79 1.44 17.58
CA TYR A 204 -18.45 1.52 18.16
C TYR A 204 -17.82 0.14 18.36
N GLU A 205 -18.57 -0.83 18.89
CA GLU A 205 -18.10 -2.21 19.11
C GLU A 205 -17.76 -2.91 17.80
N LEU A 206 -18.59 -2.75 16.76
CA LEU A 206 -18.31 -3.30 15.44
C LEU A 206 -17.02 -2.72 14.85
N VAL A 207 -16.84 -1.40 14.90
CA VAL A 207 -15.61 -0.76 14.42
C VAL A 207 -14.40 -1.25 15.23
N SER A 208 -14.52 -1.30 16.55
CA SER A 208 -13.42 -1.75 17.44
C SER A 208 -13.01 -3.18 17.15
N SER A 209 -13.97 -4.10 16.99
CA SER A 209 -13.71 -5.49 16.64
C SER A 209 -13.04 -5.61 15.26
N PHE A 210 -13.46 -4.81 14.27
CA PHE A 210 -12.80 -4.78 12.98
C PHE A 210 -11.34 -4.29 13.06
N LEU A 211 -11.07 -3.30 13.91
CA LEU A 211 -9.70 -2.84 14.17
C LEU A 211 -8.86 -3.92 14.87
N ASP A 212 -9.46 -4.73 15.77
CA ASP A 212 -8.79 -5.89 16.37
C ASP A 212 -8.43 -6.94 15.30
N GLU A 213 -9.30 -7.17 14.32
CA GLU A 213 -9.01 -8.06 13.19
C GLU A 213 -7.91 -7.51 12.28
N ALA A 214 -7.85 -6.19 12.08
CA ALA A 214 -6.77 -5.54 11.36
C ALA A 214 -5.41 -5.73 12.08
N ASP A 215 -5.39 -5.74 13.41
CA ASP A 215 -4.17 -5.96 14.21
C ASP A 215 -3.58 -7.38 14.00
N LYS A 216 -4.34 -8.32 13.44
CA LYS A 216 -3.90 -9.69 13.13
C LYS A 216 -3.38 -9.88 11.70
N GLN A 217 -3.52 -8.88 10.83
CA GLN A 217 -3.12 -8.98 9.42
C GLN A 217 -1.68 -8.54 9.17
N ASP A 218 -1.19 -8.83 7.96
CA ASP A 218 0.07 -8.27 7.44
C ASP A 218 0.10 -6.74 7.54
N GLY A 219 1.28 -6.14 7.67
CA GLY A 219 1.48 -4.71 7.80
C GLY A 219 0.71 -3.87 6.79
N ARG A 220 0.79 -4.20 5.49
CA ARG A 220 0.13 -3.45 4.41
C ARG A 220 -1.39 -3.62 4.47
N ALA A 221 -1.87 -4.85 4.62
CA ALA A 221 -3.28 -5.17 4.74
C ALA A 221 -3.92 -4.48 5.95
N ALA A 222 -3.27 -4.57 7.11
CA ALA A 222 -3.69 -3.93 8.35
C ALA A 222 -3.80 -2.41 8.20
N ALA A 223 -2.84 -1.76 7.53
CA ALA A 223 -2.86 -0.32 7.29
C ALA A 223 -4.07 0.09 6.42
N ILE A 224 -4.32 -0.65 5.34
CA ILE A 224 -5.46 -0.43 4.45
C ILE A 224 -6.78 -0.62 5.20
N MET A 225 -6.91 -1.69 6.00
CA MET A 225 -8.11 -1.94 6.79
C MET A 225 -8.41 -0.80 7.78
N ARG A 226 -7.41 -0.33 8.55
CA ARG A 226 -7.63 0.74 9.54
C ARG A 226 -8.03 2.06 8.88
N LEU A 227 -7.35 2.45 7.79
CA LEU A 227 -7.67 3.67 7.07
C LEU A 227 -9.00 3.58 6.34
N GLY A 228 -9.30 2.44 5.71
CA GLY A 228 -10.57 2.20 5.03
C GLY A 228 -11.75 2.26 6.00
N ALA A 229 -11.62 1.61 7.16
CA ALA A 229 -12.62 1.72 8.23
C ALA A 229 -12.85 3.17 8.67
N THR A 230 -11.77 3.95 8.77
CA THR A 230 -11.83 5.37 9.12
C THR A 230 -12.65 6.18 8.11
N ASP A 231 -12.49 5.94 6.80
CA ASP A 231 -13.27 6.65 5.78
C ASP A 231 -14.79 6.44 5.93
N TYR A 232 -15.21 5.27 6.42
CA TYR A 232 -16.63 5.02 6.67
C TYR A 232 -17.11 5.68 7.96
N PHE A 233 -16.52 5.38 9.13
CA PHE A 233 -17.09 5.84 10.40
C PHE A 233 -16.89 7.34 10.64
N ILE A 234 -15.88 7.99 10.03
CA ILE A 234 -15.64 9.43 10.23
C ILE A 234 -16.81 10.29 9.71
N ARG A 235 -17.62 9.74 8.80
CA ARG A 235 -18.78 10.40 8.17
C ARG A 235 -20.07 10.28 8.96
N HIS A 236 -20.13 9.43 9.99
CA HIS A 236 -21.33 9.22 10.80
C HIS A 236 -21.77 10.51 11.50
N ILE A 237 -23.06 10.76 11.67
CA ILE A 237 -23.56 11.99 12.28
C ILE A 237 -24.16 11.71 13.65
N GLN A 238 -23.99 12.65 14.59
CA GLN A 238 -24.68 12.59 15.87
C GLN A 238 -26.15 12.95 15.65
N LEU A 239 -27.05 12.09 16.12
CA LEU A 239 -28.47 12.40 16.21
C LEU A 239 -28.80 12.92 17.62
N SER A 240 -29.64 13.93 17.70
CA SER A 240 -30.13 14.47 18.97
C SER A 240 -31.41 13.76 19.37
N GLY A 241 -31.37 13.00 20.47
CA GLY A 241 -32.54 12.41 21.11
C GLY A 241 -32.99 13.22 22.32
N ASN A 242 -34.17 12.89 22.86
CA ASN A 242 -34.69 13.49 24.10
C ASN A 242 -33.88 13.02 25.33
N PHE A 243 -33.17 11.90 25.21
CA PHE A 243 -32.33 11.32 26.24
C PHE A 243 -30.91 11.11 25.71
N ILE A 244 -29.92 11.53 26.51
CA ILE A 244 -28.49 11.38 26.21
C ILE A 244 -27.92 10.29 27.12
N LEU A 245 -27.42 9.21 26.52
CA LEU A 245 -26.66 8.20 27.25
C LEU A 245 -25.32 8.79 27.68
N LYS A 246 -24.94 8.57 28.94
CA LYS A 246 -23.69 9.09 29.51
C LYS A 246 -22.44 8.28 29.14
N SER A 247 -22.59 7.15 28.45
CA SER A 247 -21.45 6.36 27.99
C SER A 247 -20.75 7.09 26.83
N PRO A 248 -19.43 7.33 26.90
CA PRO A 248 -18.70 7.93 25.79
C PRO A 248 -18.82 7.10 24.49
N MET A 249 -19.04 5.79 24.58
CA MET A 249 -19.19 4.92 23.41
C MET A 249 -20.57 5.04 22.75
N ALA A 250 -21.57 5.51 23.50
CA ALA A 250 -22.91 5.77 23.00
C ALA A 250 -23.01 7.14 22.29
N ASN A 251 -22.05 8.04 22.51
CA ASN A 251 -21.94 9.32 21.82
C ASN A 251 -21.06 9.19 20.57
N VAL A 252 -21.56 9.66 19.43
CA VAL A 252 -20.87 9.56 18.14
C VAL A 252 -19.58 10.38 18.13
N ALA A 253 -19.58 11.58 18.71
CA ALA A 253 -18.41 12.46 18.70
C ALA A 253 -17.28 11.87 19.57
N ASP A 254 -17.59 11.43 20.78
CA ASP A 254 -16.62 10.83 21.70
C ASP A 254 -16.09 9.50 21.15
N ALA A 255 -16.98 8.62 20.67
CA ALA A 255 -16.60 7.35 20.05
C ALA A 255 -15.66 7.55 18.85
N LYS A 256 -15.94 8.52 17.98
CA LYS A 256 -15.06 8.85 16.84
C LYS A 256 -13.66 9.28 17.27
N VAL A 257 -13.55 10.11 18.30
CA VAL A 257 -12.25 10.57 18.81
C VAL A 257 -11.42 9.36 19.26
N VAL A 258 -12.02 8.47 20.06
CA VAL A 258 -11.34 7.27 20.58
C VAL A 258 -10.92 6.33 19.45
N LEU A 259 -11.82 6.02 18.52
CA LEU A 259 -11.53 5.15 17.37
C LEU A 259 -10.43 5.75 16.48
N LEU A 260 -10.52 7.05 16.17
CA LEU A 260 -9.55 7.72 15.32
C LEU A 260 -8.17 7.80 15.99
N GLN A 261 -8.10 8.10 17.29
CA GLN A 261 -6.83 8.08 18.03
C GLN A 261 -6.19 6.68 18.05
N ARG A 262 -7.00 5.63 18.19
CA ARG A 262 -6.53 4.25 18.06
C ARG A 262 -5.93 3.99 16.68
N VAL A 263 -6.64 4.36 15.60
CA VAL A 263 -6.15 4.22 14.23
C VAL A 263 -4.84 5.00 14.03
N ILE A 264 -4.81 6.27 14.44
CA ILE A 264 -3.61 7.13 14.32
C ILE A 264 -2.42 6.47 15.01
N SER A 265 -2.59 6.01 16.25
CA SER A 265 -1.50 5.41 17.04
C SER A 265 -0.95 4.15 16.37
N SER A 266 -1.83 3.26 15.88
CA SER A 266 -1.42 2.05 15.17
C SER A 266 -0.73 2.37 13.84
N MET A 267 -1.27 3.32 13.06
CA MET A 267 -0.69 3.73 11.78
C MET A 267 0.67 4.40 11.96
N GLN A 268 0.81 5.30 12.93
CA GLN A 268 2.09 5.94 13.27
C GLN A 268 3.15 4.90 13.64
N ARG A 269 2.79 3.90 14.46
CA ARG A 269 3.68 2.78 14.78
C ARG A 269 4.10 2.04 13.52
N GLN A 270 3.15 1.57 12.71
CA GLN A 270 3.46 0.83 11.48
C GLN A 270 4.35 1.62 10.52
N MET A 271 4.08 2.91 10.32
CA MET A 271 4.89 3.76 9.43
C MET A 271 6.33 3.96 9.91
N VAL A 272 6.60 3.76 11.21
CA VAL A 272 7.96 3.84 11.78
C VAL A 272 8.62 2.48 11.90
N THR A 273 7.86 1.42 12.21
CA THR A 273 8.42 0.10 12.56
C THR A 273 8.30 -0.95 11.46
N ALA A 274 7.34 -0.82 10.53
CA ALA A 274 7.15 -1.76 9.44
C ALA A 274 8.01 -1.39 8.23
N ASP A 275 8.28 -2.38 7.38
CA ASP A 275 9.07 -2.21 6.15
C ASP A 275 8.18 -1.73 4.99
N PHE A 276 7.63 -0.53 5.12
CA PHE A 276 6.86 0.10 4.05
C PHE A 276 7.79 0.82 3.08
N THR A 277 7.53 0.64 1.78
CA THR A 277 8.14 1.49 0.77
C THR A 277 7.71 2.94 0.98
N THR A 278 8.57 3.88 0.59
CA THR A 278 8.28 5.32 0.67
C THR A 278 7.07 5.70 -0.16
N GLU A 279 6.90 5.07 -1.32
CA GLU A 279 5.72 5.26 -2.17
C GLU A 279 4.43 4.80 -1.48
N PHE A 280 4.43 3.61 -0.87
CA PHE A 280 3.25 3.10 -0.16
C PHE A 280 2.91 3.98 1.05
N SER A 281 3.91 4.38 1.83
CA SER A 281 3.73 5.31 2.95
C SER A 281 3.13 6.64 2.50
N PHE A 282 3.58 7.18 1.36
CA PHE A 282 3.02 8.41 0.79
C PHE A 282 1.54 8.23 0.40
N LYS A 283 1.18 7.12 -0.25
CA LYS A 283 -0.21 6.80 -0.60
C LYS A 283 -1.13 6.75 0.62
N LEU A 284 -0.68 6.12 1.71
CA LEU A 284 -1.43 6.08 2.98
C LEU A 284 -1.63 7.49 3.58
N GLN A 285 -0.59 8.33 3.55
CA GLN A 285 -0.69 9.72 4.03
C GLN A 285 -1.61 10.58 3.17
N ASP A 286 -1.54 10.42 1.85
CA ASP A 286 -2.36 11.14 0.89
C ASP A 286 -3.83 10.76 1.05
N PHE A 287 -4.13 9.46 1.17
CA PHE A 287 -5.47 8.96 1.51
C PHE A 287 -6.00 9.61 2.79
N TYR A 288 -5.22 9.56 3.88
CA TYR A 288 -5.63 10.12 5.17
C TYR A 288 -5.91 11.63 5.09
N LYS A 289 -5.10 12.39 4.36
CA LYS A 289 -5.28 13.85 4.19
C LYS A 289 -6.52 14.24 3.39
N LYS A 290 -7.03 13.31 2.55
CA LYS A 290 -8.25 13.48 1.75
C LYS A 290 -9.53 13.12 2.51
N LEU A 291 -9.43 12.47 3.68
CA LEU A 291 -10.58 12.18 4.52
C LEU A 291 -11.34 13.46 4.88
N LEU A 292 -12.66 13.33 4.98
CA LEU A 292 -13.56 14.42 5.34
C LEU A 292 -13.62 14.59 6.86
N PHE A 293 -12.66 15.33 7.43
CA PHE A 293 -12.63 15.62 8.86
C PHE A 293 -13.73 16.62 9.26
N PRO A 294 -14.59 16.26 10.24
CA PRO A 294 -15.44 17.21 10.95
C PRO A 294 -14.61 18.35 11.58
N SER A 295 -15.25 19.49 11.85
CA SER A 295 -14.58 20.68 12.43
C SER A 295 -13.79 20.37 13.68
N GLU A 296 -14.32 19.49 14.53
CA GLU A 296 -13.79 19.12 15.84
C GLU A 296 -12.52 18.27 15.72
N LEU A 297 -12.33 17.59 14.58
CA LEU A 297 -11.21 16.67 14.33
C LEU A 297 -10.16 17.25 13.38
N LYS A 298 -10.30 18.51 12.95
CA LYS A 298 -9.38 19.14 11.98
C LYS A 298 -7.92 19.16 12.44
N SER A 299 -7.67 19.23 13.75
CA SER A 299 -6.32 19.19 14.32
C SER A 299 -5.58 17.88 14.02
N LEU A 300 -6.32 16.78 13.84
CA LEU A 300 -5.78 15.44 13.60
C LEU A 300 -5.41 15.19 12.13
N ARG A 301 -5.76 16.10 11.20
CA ARG A 301 -5.55 15.90 9.76
C ARG A 301 -4.09 15.61 9.38
N ASN A 302 -3.14 16.18 10.13
CA ASN A 302 -1.71 15.99 9.88
C ASN A 302 -1.08 14.91 10.79
N SER A 303 -1.89 14.15 11.53
CA SER A 303 -1.39 13.17 12.48
C SER A 303 -0.56 12.07 11.82
N LEU A 304 -0.83 11.72 10.56
CA LEU A 304 -0.05 10.74 9.81
C LEU A 304 1.07 11.33 8.94
N CYS A 305 1.42 12.61 9.09
CA CYS A 305 2.59 13.20 8.41
C CYS A 305 3.91 12.69 9.00
N VAL A 306 4.23 11.42 8.78
CA VAL A 306 5.44 10.75 9.26
C VAL A 306 6.50 10.78 8.16
N ARG A 307 7.72 11.22 8.48
CA ARG A 307 8.83 11.15 7.52
C ARG A 307 9.29 9.70 7.39
N PRO A 308 9.53 9.17 6.18
CA PRO A 308 10.10 7.85 6.02
C PRO A 308 11.58 7.85 6.48
N TRP A 309 12.15 6.66 6.73
CA TRP A 309 13.54 6.52 7.20
C TRP A 309 14.58 6.98 6.18
N ASP A 310 14.23 6.98 4.90
CA ASP A 310 15.06 7.42 3.77
C ASP A 310 14.90 8.92 3.45
N ASP A 311 14.10 9.68 4.21
CA ASP A 311 13.96 11.13 4.07
C ASP A 311 15.34 11.81 4.14
N VAL A 312 15.63 12.64 3.15
CA VAL A 312 16.97 13.23 2.97
C VAL A 312 17.41 14.04 4.18
N LEU A 313 16.51 14.81 4.81
CA LEU A 313 16.87 15.61 5.98
C LEU A 313 17.12 14.69 7.18
N LEU A 314 16.22 13.73 7.44
CA LEU A 314 16.38 12.76 8.51
C LEU A 314 17.67 11.95 8.37
N VAL A 315 17.93 11.38 7.20
CA VAL A 315 19.15 10.60 6.92
C VAL A 315 20.40 11.44 7.15
N SER A 316 20.42 12.70 6.69
CA SER A 316 21.57 13.59 6.91
C SER A 316 21.83 13.85 8.40
N VAL A 317 20.78 13.94 9.22
CA VAL A 317 20.90 14.07 10.69
C VAL A 317 21.43 12.77 11.30
N LEU A 318 20.84 11.62 10.95
CA LEU A 318 21.25 10.32 11.49
C LEU A 318 22.71 10.00 11.14
N LYS A 319 23.16 10.33 9.92
CA LYS A 319 24.55 10.20 9.48
C LYS A 319 25.50 11.24 10.11
N GLY A 320 24.97 12.29 10.74
CA GLY A 320 25.74 13.36 11.37
C GLY A 320 26.26 14.42 10.40
N GLN A 321 25.78 14.42 9.16
CA GLN A 321 26.08 15.43 8.14
C GLN A 321 25.31 16.74 8.40
N ASN A 322 24.15 16.64 9.05
CA ASN A 322 23.33 17.78 9.46
C ASN A 322 23.21 17.83 10.99
N VAL A 323 23.88 18.81 11.61
CA VAL A 323 23.87 19.01 13.06
C VAL A 323 22.86 20.04 13.55
N SER A 324 22.11 20.67 12.64
CA SER A 324 21.12 21.70 12.96
C SER A 324 19.67 21.22 12.85
N GLY A 325 19.43 20.10 12.16
CA GLY A 325 18.07 19.64 11.84
C GLY A 325 17.37 20.52 10.80
N VAL A 326 18.12 21.34 10.05
CA VAL A 326 17.59 22.29 9.07
C VAL A 326 18.24 22.08 7.71
N ARG A 327 17.44 22.06 6.66
CA ARG A 327 17.91 22.06 5.26
C ARG A 327 17.26 23.22 4.51
N LYS A 328 18.01 23.87 3.62
CA LYS A 328 17.44 24.79 2.63
C LYS A 328 17.24 24.01 1.33
N ASP A 329 16.01 23.95 0.85
CA ASP A 329 15.68 23.34 -0.43
C ASP A 329 14.91 24.35 -1.28
N LYS A 330 15.44 24.69 -2.46
CA LYS A 330 14.85 25.66 -3.41
C LYS A 330 14.36 26.96 -2.75
N GLY A 331 15.13 27.48 -1.79
CA GLY A 331 14.81 28.71 -1.06
C GLY A 331 13.83 28.53 0.11
N LYS A 332 13.20 27.37 0.27
CA LYS A 332 12.36 27.03 1.43
C LYS A 332 13.20 26.37 2.53
N LYS A 333 12.91 26.75 3.77
CA LYS A 333 13.53 26.15 4.96
C LYS A 333 12.74 24.91 5.37
N ASP A 334 13.37 23.75 5.26
CA ASP A 334 12.86 22.48 5.79
C ASP A 334 13.48 22.25 7.18
N ILE A 335 12.64 21.91 8.16
CA ILE A 335 13.01 21.72 9.56
C ILE A 335 12.55 20.33 10.00
N LEU A 336 13.42 19.62 10.72
CA LEU A 336 13.10 18.32 11.28
C LEU A 336 12.16 18.48 12.48
N THR A 337 10.87 18.52 12.18
CA THR A 337 9.78 18.56 13.15
C THR A 337 8.95 17.29 13.02
N GLU A 338 8.68 16.62 14.14
CA GLU A 338 7.86 15.41 14.22
C GLU A 338 6.95 15.45 15.46
N GLN A 339 5.84 14.70 15.47
CA GLN A 339 5.04 14.54 16.68
C GLN A 339 5.81 13.73 17.73
N ILE A 340 5.58 14.01 19.01
CA ILE A 340 6.27 13.32 20.11
C ILE A 340 6.04 11.81 20.08
N SER A 341 4.85 11.34 19.65
CA SER A 341 4.58 9.92 19.45
C SER A 341 5.53 9.27 18.44
N ILE A 342 5.85 9.97 17.35
CA ILE A 342 6.83 9.52 16.33
C ILE A 342 8.25 9.53 16.90
N VAL A 343 8.62 10.57 17.65
CA VAL A 343 9.93 10.66 18.32
C VAL A 343 10.13 9.47 19.25
N LEU A 344 9.11 9.08 20.02
CA LEU A 344 9.13 7.94 20.92
C LEU A 344 9.30 6.62 20.14
N LEU A 345 8.54 6.42 19.06
CA LEU A 345 8.64 5.23 18.21
C LEU A 345 10.02 5.12 17.55
N ARG A 346 10.57 6.22 17.00
CA ARG A 346 11.93 6.22 16.45
C ARG A 346 12.98 5.92 17.50
N THR A 347 12.79 6.45 18.71
CA THR A 347 13.67 6.18 19.85
C THR A 347 13.68 4.69 20.18
N GLU A 348 12.50 4.08 20.27
CA GLU A 348 12.32 2.64 20.47
C GLU A 348 13.07 1.82 19.40
N VAL A 349 12.85 2.13 18.11
CA VAL A 349 13.51 1.43 17.00
C VAL A 349 15.04 1.57 17.05
N LEU A 350 15.56 2.78 17.22
CA LEU A 350 17.01 3.01 17.27
C LEU A 350 17.67 2.36 18.49
N GLN A 351 16.95 2.28 19.62
CA GLN A 351 17.42 1.57 20.81
C GLN A 351 17.46 0.05 20.59
N GLN A 352 16.39 -0.53 20.03
CA GLN A 352 16.31 -1.96 19.70
C GLN A 352 17.42 -2.36 18.72
N GLN A 353 17.70 -1.52 17.72
CA GLN A 353 18.78 -1.70 16.74
C GLN A 353 20.18 -1.33 17.29
N ARG A 354 20.29 -0.90 18.55
CA ARG A 354 21.55 -0.46 19.19
C ARG A 354 22.27 0.68 18.45
N ARG A 355 21.54 1.51 17.70
CA ARG A 355 22.04 2.67 16.93
C ARG A 355 22.12 3.93 17.80
N TYR A 356 22.76 3.84 18.97
CA TYR A 356 22.76 4.91 19.98
C TYR A 356 23.39 6.23 19.50
N ARG A 357 24.39 6.18 18.63
CA ARG A 357 25.01 7.39 18.05
C ARG A 357 24.01 8.19 17.21
N GLU A 358 23.21 7.48 16.43
CA GLU A 358 22.21 8.09 15.56
C GLU A 358 21.04 8.64 16.39
N LEU A 359 20.62 7.89 17.43
CA LEU A 359 19.65 8.36 18.41
C LEU A 359 20.08 9.70 19.04
N CYS A 360 21.33 9.82 19.49
CA CYS A 360 21.85 11.06 20.05
C CYS A 360 21.87 12.22 19.06
N ARG A 361 22.15 11.96 17.78
CA ARG A 361 22.14 12.99 16.73
C ARG A 361 20.72 13.47 16.46
N TYR A 362 19.78 12.53 16.34
CA TYR A 362 18.36 12.79 16.11
C TYR A 362 17.74 13.59 17.26
N LEU A 363 17.82 13.09 18.49
CA LEU A 363 17.20 13.73 19.67
C LEU A 363 17.79 15.11 19.98
N ARG A 364 19.00 15.43 19.50
CA ARG A 364 19.62 16.73 19.68
C ARG A 364 18.96 17.84 18.86
N VAL A 365 18.39 17.50 17.70
CA VAL A 365 17.98 18.50 16.69
C VAL A 365 16.51 18.43 16.31
N VAL A 366 15.83 17.30 16.57
CA VAL A 366 14.39 17.17 16.28
C VAL A 366 13.58 18.13 17.14
N LEU A 367 12.59 18.76 16.52
CA LEU A 367 11.55 19.53 17.21
C LEU A 367 10.30 18.67 17.36
N ALA A 368 9.66 18.75 18.53
CA ALA A 368 8.43 18.04 18.83
C ALA A 368 7.34 18.99 19.35
N ASP A 369 6.09 18.56 19.22
CA ASP A 369 4.91 19.24 19.76
C ASP A 369 4.86 19.23 21.29
N ASP A 370 5.44 18.22 21.95
CA ASP A 370 5.67 18.20 23.40
C ASP A 370 7.15 18.34 23.77
N SER A 371 7.54 19.55 24.17
CA SER A 371 8.92 19.88 24.55
C SER A 371 9.35 19.27 25.89
N ASN A 372 8.41 19.01 26.81
CA ASN A 372 8.71 18.43 28.12
C ASN A 372 9.05 16.95 27.98
N LEU A 373 8.23 16.20 27.25
CA LEU A 373 8.50 14.79 26.96
C LEU A 373 9.76 14.61 26.12
N LEU A 374 10.02 15.49 25.16
CA LEU A 374 11.28 15.47 24.39
C LEU A 374 12.50 15.64 25.30
N GLN A 375 12.47 16.59 26.24
CA GLN A 375 13.56 16.78 27.21
C GLN A 375 13.77 15.56 28.10
N GLN A 376 12.69 14.89 28.52
CA GLN A 376 12.77 13.64 29.27
C GLN A 376 13.46 12.54 28.46
N GLN A 377 13.09 12.37 27.19
CA GLN A 377 13.69 11.37 26.29
C GLN A 377 15.18 11.64 26.02
N GLN A 378 15.55 12.91 25.84
CA GLN A 378 16.94 13.32 25.74
C GLN A 378 17.73 12.85 26.96
N ARG A 379 17.27 13.17 28.19
CA ARG A 379 17.95 12.78 29.45
C ARG A 379 18.11 11.27 29.60
N GLN A 380 17.07 10.49 29.30
CA GLN A 380 17.12 9.03 29.35
C GLN A 380 18.14 8.45 28.36
N SER A 381 18.17 8.98 27.14
CA SER A 381 19.11 8.54 26.10
C SER A 381 20.57 8.84 26.46
N TRP A 382 20.85 10.00 27.06
CA TRP A 382 22.20 10.32 27.56
C TRP A 382 22.68 9.34 28.63
N TRP A 383 21.78 8.89 29.51
CA TRP A 383 22.08 7.87 30.52
C TRP A 383 22.46 6.53 29.89
N LEU A 384 21.68 6.06 28.91
CA LEU A 384 21.94 4.80 28.19
C LEU A 384 23.30 4.81 27.47
N VAL A 385 23.62 5.91 26.77
CA VAL A 385 24.90 6.07 26.07
C VAL A 385 26.08 6.09 27.04
N SER A 386 25.90 6.69 28.22
CA SER A 386 26.93 6.73 29.26
C SER A 386 27.24 5.35 29.84
N GLN A 387 26.22 4.50 30.02
CA GLN A 387 26.41 3.12 30.47
C GLN A 387 27.13 2.27 29.42
N HIS A 388 26.73 2.35 28.14
CA HIS A 388 27.39 1.60 27.07
C HIS A 388 28.83 2.04 26.80
N SER A 389 29.12 3.34 26.93
CA SER A 389 30.48 3.87 26.81
C SER A 389 31.39 3.39 27.97
N SER A 390 30.79 3.14 29.14
CA SER A 390 31.50 2.62 30.30
C SER A 390 31.78 1.12 30.20
N ALA A 391 30.82 0.35 29.65
CA ALA A 391 30.96 -1.09 29.40
C ALA A 391 31.97 -1.42 28.29
N THR A 392 32.07 -0.59 27.24
CA THR A 392 33.09 -0.77 26.18
C THR A 392 34.49 -0.36 26.63
N ARG A 393 34.61 0.57 27.58
CA ARG A 393 35.91 0.92 28.20
C ARG A 393 36.51 -0.18 29.05
N THR A 394 35.70 -1.10 29.56
CA THR A 394 36.18 -2.23 30.37
C THR A 394 36.76 -3.37 29.52
N GLN A 395 36.52 -3.38 28.20
CA GLN A 395 37.09 -4.37 27.26
C GLN A 395 38.28 -3.87 26.44
N ARG A 396 38.50 -2.56 26.33
CA ARG A 396 39.71 -1.98 25.72
C ARG A 396 40.44 -1.12 26.73
N GLY A 397 41.15 -1.80 27.63
CA GLY A 397 42.23 -1.18 28.39
C GLY A 397 43.28 -0.62 27.42
N SER A 398 43.72 0.61 27.70
CA SER A 398 44.82 1.32 27.05
C SER A 398 44.64 1.69 25.57
N GLN A 399 43.90 2.78 25.32
CA GLN A 399 44.32 3.97 24.55
C GLN A 399 43.08 4.68 23.98
N LEU A 400 42.65 5.77 24.63
CA LEU A 400 41.97 6.95 24.05
C LEU A 400 41.41 7.81 25.20
N LYS A 401 42.30 8.67 25.74
CA LYS A 401 41.95 9.82 26.59
C LYS A 401 41.67 11.04 25.69
N VAL A 402 40.60 11.06 24.91
CA VAL A 402 40.06 12.31 24.34
C VAL A 402 38.55 12.13 24.17
N LEU A 403 37.77 13.18 24.45
CA LEU A 403 36.29 13.28 24.37
C LEU A 403 35.50 12.77 25.59
N CYS A 404 35.71 13.39 26.74
CA CYS A 404 34.59 13.68 27.66
C CYS A 404 34.95 14.86 28.59
N ARG A 405 34.99 16.08 28.03
CA ARG A 405 34.96 17.32 28.81
C ARG A 405 34.11 18.33 28.05
N TYR A 406 32.80 18.26 28.21
CA TYR A 406 31.97 19.46 28.24
C TYR A 406 31.02 19.33 29.41
N ARG A 407 31.43 20.00 30.49
CA ARG A 407 30.71 20.17 31.73
C ARG A 407 29.51 21.06 31.40
N VAL A 408 28.31 20.55 31.66
CA VAL A 408 27.08 21.32 31.71
C VAL A 408 27.29 22.44 32.73
N MET A 409 27.39 23.69 32.27
CA MET A 409 27.09 24.86 33.08
C MET A 409 25.59 25.11 32.94
N CYS A 410 24.83 24.64 33.93
CA CYS A 410 23.58 25.27 34.29
C CYS A 410 23.92 26.40 35.28
N ARG A 411 23.59 27.62 34.90
CA ARG A 411 23.11 28.67 35.81
C ARG A 411 21.80 29.18 35.26
#